data_AF-A0AAD6Z2D9-F1
#
_entry.id   AF-A0AAD6Z2D9-F1
#
_cell.length_a   1.000
_cell.length_b   1.000
_cell.length_c   1.000
_cell.angle_alpha   90.00
_cell.angle_beta   90.00
_cell.angle_gamma   90.00
#
_symmetry.space_group_name_H-M   'P 1'
#
loop_
_entity.id
_entity.type
_entity.pdbx_description
1 polymer ?
#
loop_
_entity_poly.entity_id
_entity_poly.type
_entity_poly.pdbx_seq_one_letter_code
_entity_poly.pdbx_strand_id
1 'polypeptide(L)'
;MPKSTSASSKSEQNAKRATTSARRSAENRIHCVRCHAEYRPSRNGPRACKIKHYKEDMAIEQCQGGYMQKLLCCGLGVWNQYDEDPPSSWKPAMCFVGRHTTVHEYSDGARIVHMAAESCAECDKFDGEYESEYHFADRPQDWGEADW
;
A
#
# COMPACT_ATOMS: atom_id res chain seq x y z
N MET A 1 -14.31 -48.37 -46.77
CA MET A 1 -14.88 -47.36 -45.85
C MET A 1 -13.77 -46.83 -44.94
N PRO A 2 -13.30 -45.59 -45.07
CA PRO A 2 -12.47 -44.95 -44.05
C PRO A 2 -13.32 -44.01 -43.16
N LYS A 3 -13.12 -44.09 -41.84
CA LYS A 3 -13.70 -43.18 -40.84
C LYS A 3 -12.89 -41.87 -40.83
N SER A 4 -13.54 -40.77 -41.19
CA SER A 4 -13.00 -39.42 -41.10
C SER A 4 -12.99 -38.95 -39.64
N THR A 5 -11.82 -38.62 -39.11
CA THR A 5 -11.63 -38.03 -37.78
C THR A 5 -11.78 -36.51 -37.85
N SER A 6 -12.70 -35.96 -37.06
CA SER A 6 -12.93 -34.52 -36.88
C SER A 6 -11.93 -33.94 -35.88
N ALA A 7 -10.82 -33.40 -36.37
CA ALA A 7 -9.78 -32.74 -35.58
C ALA A 7 -9.87 -31.19 -35.60
N SER A 8 -11.07 -30.63 -35.74
CA SER A 8 -11.31 -29.18 -35.66
C SER A 8 -12.11 -28.86 -34.40
N SER A 9 -11.46 -28.40 -33.33
CA SER A 9 -12.16 -27.67 -32.24
C SER A 9 -11.25 -27.13 -31.12
N LYS A 10 -10.03 -27.65 -30.93
CA LYS A 10 -9.18 -27.19 -29.80
C LYS A 10 -8.44 -25.86 -30.06
N SER A 11 -8.05 -25.57 -31.31
CA SER A 11 -7.31 -24.34 -31.66
C SER A 11 -8.22 -23.10 -31.66
N GLU A 12 -9.46 -23.22 -32.14
CA GLU A 12 -10.42 -22.12 -32.17
C GLU A 12 -10.98 -21.75 -30.79
N GLN A 13 -11.11 -22.72 -29.88
CA GLN A 13 -11.53 -22.46 -28.49
C GLN A 13 -10.46 -21.72 -27.70
N ASN A 14 -9.17 -22.02 -27.93
CA ASN A 14 -8.06 -21.31 -27.31
C ASN A 14 -7.91 -19.86 -27.82
N ALA A 15 -8.14 -19.62 -29.12
CA ALA A 15 -8.14 -18.27 -29.68
C ALA A 15 -9.28 -17.39 -29.11
N LYS A 16 -10.47 -17.97 -28.88
CA LYS A 16 -11.63 -17.28 -28.30
C LYS A 16 -11.45 -16.97 -26.80
N ARG A 17 -10.73 -17.82 -26.04
CA ARG A 17 -10.35 -17.56 -24.64
C ARG A 17 -9.26 -16.49 -24.49
N ALA A 18 -8.25 -16.48 -25.37
CA ALA A 18 -7.20 -15.47 -25.34
C ALA A 18 -7.73 -14.07 -25.70
N THR A 19 -8.66 -13.99 -26.65
CA THR A 19 -9.27 -12.73 -27.10
C THR A 19 -10.29 -12.15 -26.11
N THR A 20 -10.97 -12.97 -25.30
CA THR A 20 -11.89 -12.47 -24.25
C THR A 20 -11.15 -11.91 -23.03
N SER A 21 -10.01 -12.50 -22.66
CA SER A 21 -9.16 -11.98 -21.58
C SER A 21 -8.51 -10.63 -21.94
N ALA A 22 -8.02 -10.49 -23.18
CA ALA A 22 -7.41 -9.25 -23.66
C ALA A 22 -8.42 -8.10 -23.84
N ARG A 23 -9.67 -8.39 -24.23
CA ARG A 23 -10.70 -7.37 -24.52
C ARG A 23 -11.40 -6.82 -23.27
N ARG A 24 -11.37 -7.53 -22.14
CA ARG A 24 -11.78 -7.00 -20.82
C ARG A 24 -10.85 -5.91 -20.29
N SER A 25 -9.61 -5.84 -20.79
CA SER A 25 -8.58 -4.94 -20.26
C SER A 25 -8.69 -3.47 -20.74
N ALA A 26 -9.54 -3.17 -21.74
CA ALA A 26 -9.62 -1.84 -22.34
C ALA A 26 -10.48 -0.83 -21.56
N GLU A 27 -11.49 -1.29 -20.81
CA GLU A 27 -12.39 -0.46 -19.99
C GLU A 27 -12.29 -0.77 -18.48
N ASN A 28 -11.61 -1.86 -18.10
CA ASN A 28 -11.50 -2.26 -16.70
C ASN A 28 -10.67 -1.25 -15.90
N ARG A 29 -11.38 -0.47 -15.09
CA ARG A 29 -10.78 0.25 -13.97
C ARG A 29 -10.38 -0.77 -12.91
N ILE A 30 -9.22 -0.57 -12.32
CA ILE A 30 -8.65 -1.46 -11.32
C ILE A 30 -8.47 -0.66 -10.03
N HIS A 31 -8.80 -1.25 -8.88
CA HIS A 31 -8.55 -0.66 -7.58
C HIS A 31 -7.05 -0.64 -7.27
N CYS A 32 -6.53 0.50 -6.82
CA CYS A 32 -5.16 0.60 -6.33
C CYS A 32 -5.12 0.39 -4.82
N VAL A 33 -4.49 -0.68 -4.34
CA VAL A 33 -4.42 -0.98 -2.90
C VAL A 33 -3.57 0.01 -2.09
N ARG A 34 -2.80 0.88 -2.75
CA ARG A 34 -1.96 1.88 -2.07
C ARG A 34 -2.65 3.22 -1.87
N CYS A 35 -3.40 3.69 -2.88
CA CYS A 35 -4.06 5.01 -2.84
C CYS A 35 -5.59 4.91 -2.84
N HIS A 36 -6.12 3.69 -2.88
CA HIS A 36 -7.54 3.31 -2.95
C HIS A 36 -8.33 3.86 -4.14
N ALA A 37 -7.68 4.63 -5.03
CA ALA A 37 -8.29 5.13 -6.25
C ALA A 37 -8.35 4.06 -7.35
N GLU A 38 -9.39 4.13 -8.17
CA GLU A 38 -9.47 3.40 -9.42
C GLU A 38 -8.49 3.95 -10.46
N TYR A 39 -7.82 3.07 -11.20
CA TYR A 39 -6.92 3.45 -12.29
C TYR A 39 -7.13 2.60 -13.53
N ARG A 40 -6.75 3.15 -14.68
CA ARG A 40 -6.71 2.41 -15.95
C ARG A 40 -5.28 1.88 -16.17
N PRO A 41 -5.08 0.58 -16.46
CA PRO A 41 -3.76 0.02 -16.73
C PRO A 41 -3.00 0.76 -17.83
N SER A 42 -3.71 1.16 -18.89
CA SER A 42 -3.15 1.94 -20.01
C SER A 42 -2.63 3.32 -19.62
N ARG A 43 -3.04 3.85 -18.44
CA ARG A 43 -2.58 5.13 -17.88
C ARG A 43 -1.71 4.96 -16.63
N ASN A 44 -1.33 3.74 -16.26
CA ASN A 44 -0.52 3.46 -15.07
C ASN A 44 0.99 3.70 -15.30
N GLY A 45 1.36 4.95 -15.55
CA GLY A 45 2.75 5.37 -15.69
C GLY A 45 3.52 5.40 -14.36
N PRO A 46 4.86 5.58 -14.39
CA PRO A 46 5.72 5.59 -13.20
C PRO A 46 5.37 6.64 -12.11
N ARG A 47 4.51 7.61 -12.41
CA ARG A 47 4.12 8.69 -11.49
C ARG A 47 2.60 8.87 -11.42
N ALA A 48 1.83 7.83 -11.77
CA ALA A 48 0.38 7.87 -11.84
C ALA A 48 -0.27 7.85 -10.45
N CYS A 49 0.22 6.99 -9.56
CA CYS A 49 -0.22 6.92 -8.17
C CYS A 49 0.48 8.03 -7.38
N LYS A 50 -0.32 8.92 -6.79
CA LYS A 50 0.15 10.05 -5.98
C LYS A 50 -0.64 10.07 -4.68
N ILE A 51 0.06 9.98 -3.56
CA ILE A 51 -0.54 10.02 -2.22
C ILE A 51 -0.05 11.31 -1.58
N LYS A 52 -0.98 12.17 -1.19
CA LYS A 52 -0.67 13.40 -0.48
C LYS A 52 -0.45 13.10 1.01
N HIS A 53 0.34 13.93 1.66
CA HIS A 53 0.33 13.96 3.12
C HIS A 53 -1.00 14.52 3.61
N TYR A 54 -1.56 13.91 4.66
CA TYR A 54 -2.60 14.56 5.44
C TYR A 54 -1.95 15.34 6.57
N LYS A 55 -2.44 16.57 6.80
CA LYS A 55 -1.85 17.48 7.79
C LYS A 55 -2.05 16.98 9.23
N GLU A 56 -3.09 16.18 9.44
CA GLU A 56 -3.46 15.58 10.72
C GLU A 56 -2.53 14.41 11.11
N ASP A 57 -1.76 13.89 10.15
CA ASP A 57 -0.86 12.74 10.34
C ASP A 57 0.55 13.19 10.78
N MET A 58 0.67 14.17 11.67
CA MET A 58 1.97 14.60 12.20
C MET A 58 2.13 14.18 13.66
N ALA A 59 3.25 13.54 13.97
CA ALA A 59 3.71 13.28 15.33
C ALA A 59 4.85 14.23 15.70
N ILE A 60 4.84 14.69 16.94
CA ILE A 60 5.90 15.52 17.51
C ILE A 60 6.64 14.67 18.53
N GLU A 61 7.94 14.51 18.34
CA GLU A 61 8.82 13.80 19.25
C GLU A 61 9.82 14.76 19.87
N GLN A 62 9.91 14.79 21.20
CA GLN A 62 10.96 15.55 21.88
C GLN A 62 12.30 14.83 21.72
N CYS A 63 13.31 15.57 21.27
CA CYS A 63 14.68 15.08 21.05
C CYS A 63 15.66 15.93 21.86
N GLN A 64 16.91 15.46 22.02
CA GLN A 64 17.93 16.24 22.71
C GLN A 64 18.17 17.57 21.98
N GLY A 65 17.77 18.68 22.62
CA GLY A 65 17.95 20.03 22.10
C GLY A 65 16.81 20.60 21.25
N GLY A 66 15.70 19.87 21.06
CA GLY A 66 14.55 20.39 20.29
C GLY A 66 13.44 19.37 20.06
N TYR A 67 12.69 19.56 18.98
CA TYR A 67 11.52 18.77 18.60
C TYR A 67 11.66 18.28 17.16
N MET A 68 11.31 17.03 16.94
CA MET A 68 11.28 16.40 15.63
C MET A 68 9.81 16.19 15.24
N GLN A 69 9.34 16.91 14.24
CA GLN A 69 7.99 16.76 13.72
C GLN A 69 8.04 15.82 12.52
N LYS A 70 7.35 14.68 12.60
CA LYS A 70 7.37 13.62 11.57
C LYS A 70 5.98 13.36 11.03
N LEU A 71 5.90 13.13 9.73
CA LEU A 71 4.71 12.63 9.06
C LEU A 71 4.56 11.14 9.33
N LEU A 72 3.48 10.72 9.97
CA LEU A 72 3.20 9.32 10.32
C LEU A 72 3.14 8.41 9.09
N CYS A 73 2.75 8.94 7.94
CA CYS A 73 2.61 8.18 6.71
C CYS A 73 3.93 7.73 6.06
N CYS A 74 5.06 8.42 6.30
CA CYS A 74 6.36 8.03 5.70
C CYS A 74 7.59 8.31 6.55
N GLY A 75 7.42 8.86 7.75
CA GLY A 75 8.52 9.23 8.65
C GLY A 75 9.32 10.47 8.25
N LEU A 76 8.98 11.13 7.13
CA LEU A 76 9.64 12.37 6.74
C LEU A 76 9.39 13.42 7.83
N GLY A 77 10.46 14.07 8.30
CA GLY A 77 10.35 15.05 9.37
C GLY A 77 11.23 16.27 9.20
N VAL A 78 10.94 17.26 10.03
CA VAL A 78 11.71 18.51 10.17
C VAL A 78 12.00 18.76 11.63
N TRP A 79 13.21 19.22 11.90
CA TRP A 79 13.66 19.54 13.24
C TRP A 79 13.40 21.01 13.52
N ASN A 80 12.83 21.28 14.69
CA ASN A 80 12.58 22.62 15.22
C ASN A 80 13.18 22.74 16.62
N GLN A 81 13.66 23.94 16.95
CA GLN A 81 14.19 24.21 18.30
C GLN A 81 13.08 24.25 19.36
N TYR A 82 11.87 24.64 18.96
CA TYR A 82 10.69 24.79 19.81
C TYR A 82 9.53 23.92 19.29
N ASP A 83 8.54 23.71 20.14
CA ASP A 83 7.29 23.02 19.79
C ASP A 83 6.37 23.99 19.01
N GLU A 84 6.78 24.30 17.79
CA GLU A 84 6.10 25.20 16.86
C GLU A 84 5.74 24.47 15.58
N ASP A 85 4.75 24.99 14.84
CA ASP A 85 4.42 24.50 13.52
C ASP A 85 5.67 24.38 12.62
N PRO A 86 5.70 23.42 11.68
CA PRO A 86 6.78 23.30 10.72
C PRO A 86 7.04 24.63 10.01
N PRO A 87 8.29 24.96 9.68
CA PRO A 87 8.60 26.20 8.98
C PRO A 87 7.81 26.27 7.68
N SER A 88 7.33 27.47 7.31
CA SER A 88 6.46 27.65 6.13
C SER A 88 7.10 27.23 4.79
N SER A 89 8.43 27.04 4.76
CA SER A 89 9.21 26.47 3.66
C SER A 89 9.12 24.94 3.57
N TRP A 90 8.82 24.26 4.67
CA TRP A 90 8.65 22.81 4.74
C TRP A 90 7.22 22.43 4.35
N LYS A 91 7.04 22.16 3.06
CA LYS A 91 5.76 21.77 2.45
C LYS A 91 5.93 20.49 1.63
N PRO A 92 6.14 19.34 2.28
CA PRO A 92 6.18 18.08 1.56
C PRO A 92 4.81 17.87 0.88
N ALA A 93 4.82 17.80 -0.45
CA ALA A 93 3.58 17.79 -1.23
C ALA A 93 2.99 16.38 -1.39
N MET A 94 3.84 15.34 -1.37
CA MET A 94 3.46 13.96 -1.69
C MET A 94 4.23 12.98 -0.80
N CYS A 95 3.49 12.08 -0.16
CA CYS A 95 4.00 10.95 0.59
C CYS A 95 4.56 9.86 -0.34
N PHE A 96 3.88 9.62 -1.47
CA PHE A 96 4.27 8.61 -2.43
C PHE A 96 4.00 9.09 -3.86
N VAL A 97 4.93 8.79 -4.76
CA VAL A 97 4.77 8.97 -6.21
C VAL A 97 5.29 7.72 -6.92
N GLY A 98 4.41 7.03 -7.64
CA GLY A 98 4.77 5.76 -8.27
C GLY A 98 3.73 5.22 -9.24
N ARG A 99 3.79 3.92 -9.51
CA ARG A 99 2.73 3.18 -10.21
C ARG A 99 1.64 2.77 -9.23
N HIS A 100 0.40 2.71 -9.70
CA HIS A 100 -0.68 2.01 -9.00
C HIS A 100 -0.36 0.51 -8.94
N THR A 101 -0.83 -0.14 -7.89
CA THR A 101 -0.63 -1.56 -7.63
C THR A 101 -1.93 -2.17 -7.14
N THR A 102 -2.19 -3.43 -7.51
CA THR A 102 -3.21 -4.28 -6.88
C THR A 102 -2.64 -5.16 -5.77
N VAL A 103 -1.31 -5.15 -5.62
CA VAL A 103 -0.58 -5.97 -4.66
C VAL A 103 -0.19 -5.13 -3.46
N HIS A 104 -0.63 -5.58 -2.29
CA HIS A 104 -0.21 -5.13 -0.98
C HIS A 104 1.03 -5.94 -0.59
N GLU A 105 2.11 -5.24 -0.24
CA GLU A 105 3.35 -5.85 0.20
C GLU A 105 3.54 -5.48 1.66
N TYR A 106 3.60 -6.47 2.54
CA TYR A 106 3.92 -6.26 3.95
C TYR A 106 4.91 -7.31 4.44
N SER A 107 5.61 -6.98 5.52
CA SER A 107 6.55 -7.89 6.19
C SER A 107 5.89 -8.43 7.45
N ASP A 108 5.89 -9.74 7.64
CA ASP A 108 5.45 -10.41 8.87
C ASP A 108 6.61 -10.63 9.87
N GLY A 109 7.77 -10.03 9.61
CA GLY A 109 8.99 -10.21 10.40
C GLY A 109 9.87 -11.38 9.96
N ALA A 110 9.35 -12.32 9.15
CA ALA A 110 10.11 -13.45 8.60
C ALA A 110 10.20 -13.42 7.07
N ARG A 111 9.17 -12.90 6.38
CA ARG A 111 9.04 -12.88 4.92
C ARG A 111 8.25 -11.66 4.44
N ILE A 112 8.45 -11.33 3.16
CA ILE A 112 7.58 -10.40 2.43
C ILE A 112 6.40 -11.20 1.90
N VAL A 113 5.19 -10.79 2.29
CA VAL A 113 3.94 -11.37 1.81
C VAL A 113 3.32 -10.45 0.77
N HIS A 114 2.89 -11.03 -0.34
CA HIS A 114 2.23 -10.32 -1.43
C HIS A 114 0.76 -10.75 -1.48
N MET A 115 -0.15 -9.82 -1.25
CA MET A 115 -1.59 -10.07 -1.33
C MET A 115 -2.22 -9.18 -2.39
N ALA A 116 -2.97 -9.77 -3.32
CA ALA A 116 -3.70 -9.02 -4.32
C ALA A 116 -5.10 -8.68 -3.81
N ALA A 117 -5.52 -7.44 -3.96
CA ALA A 117 -6.90 -7.00 -3.70
C ALA A 117 -7.46 -6.29 -4.93
N GLU A 118 -8.72 -6.58 -5.25
CA GLU A 118 -9.42 -5.98 -6.39
C GLU A 118 -10.43 -4.91 -5.96
N SER A 119 -10.65 -4.71 -4.65
CA SER A 119 -11.57 -3.71 -4.10
C SER A 119 -11.18 -3.23 -2.69
N CYS A 120 -11.72 -2.08 -2.25
CA CYS A 120 -11.51 -1.59 -0.87
C CYS A 120 -11.96 -2.60 0.19
N ALA A 121 -13.11 -3.26 -0.03
CA ALA A 121 -13.65 -4.23 0.91
C ALA A 121 -12.78 -5.50 1.05
N GLU A 122 -11.93 -5.79 0.05
CA GLU A 122 -10.90 -6.81 0.18
C GLU A 122 -9.67 -6.27 0.90
N CYS A 123 -9.30 -5.00 0.68
CA CYS A 123 -8.23 -4.34 1.42
C CYS A 123 -8.49 -4.31 2.94
N ASP A 124 -9.70 -3.92 3.35
CA ASP A 124 -10.08 -3.77 4.77
C ASP A 124 -9.98 -5.10 5.56
N LYS A 125 -10.08 -6.24 4.87
CA LYS A 125 -9.92 -7.56 5.51
C LYS A 125 -8.48 -7.84 5.92
N PHE A 126 -7.51 -7.21 5.27
CA PHE A 126 -6.10 -7.36 5.62
C PHE A 126 -5.73 -6.52 6.84
N ASP A 127 -6.36 -5.36 7.02
CA ASP A 127 -6.12 -4.48 8.16
C ASP A 127 -6.82 -4.99 9.44
N GLY A 128 -7.94 -5.73 9.30
CA GLY A 128 -8.76 -6.18 10.43
C GLY A 128 -8.41 -7.54 11.06
N GLU A 129 -7.58 -8.39 10.43
CA GLU A 129 -7.21 -9.70 11.00
C GLU A 129 -5.92 -9.67 11.86
N TYR A 130 -5.29 -8.50 12.01
CA TYR A 130 -4.10 -8.31 12.87
C TYR A 130 -4.44 -7.57 14.18
N GLU A 131 -5.64 -7.77 14.76
CA GLU A 131 -6.01 -7.20 16.06
C GLU A 131 -6.28 -8.25 17.17
N SER A 132 -5.80 -9.50 17.08
CA SER A 132 -6.20 -10.52 18.07
C SER A 132 -5.14 -11.15 18.97
N GLU A 133 -3.83 -10.83 18.92
CA GLU A 133 -2.87 -11.47 19.86
C GLU A 133 -1.72 -10.58 20.40
N TYR A 134 -1.76 -9.26 20.23
CA TYR A 134 -0.91 -8.37 21.04
C TYR A 134 -1.74 -7.64 22.08
N HIS A 135 -2.19 -8.41 23.07
CA HIS A 135 -2.61 -7.84 24.35
C HIS A 135 -1.43 -7.02 24.92
N PHE A 136 -1.55 -5.70 24.88
CA PHE A 136 -0.63 -4.75 25.51
C PHE A 136 -0.64 -4.85 27.06
N ALA A 137 -1.31 -5.87 27.63
CA ALA A 137 -1.49 -6.05 29.06
C ALA A 137 -0.31 -6.80 29.75
N ASP A 138 0.59 -7.43 29.00
CA ASP A 138 1.72 -8.21 29.58
C ASP A 138 3.09 -7.58 29.29
N ARG A 139 3.20 -6.25 29.31
CA ARG A 139 4.52 -5.60 29.47
C ARG A 139 4.84 -5.57 30.96
N PRO A 140 5.84 -6.33 31.47
CA PRO A 140 6.32 -6.11 32.82
C PRO A 140 6.87 -4.68 32.92
N GLN A 141 6.23 -3.85 33.73
CA GLN A 141 6.80 -2.62 34.25
C GLN A 141 7.88 -3.01 35.27
N ASP A 142 9.08 -3.32 34.78
CA ASP A 142 10.27 -3.37 35.63
C ASP A 142 11.39 -2.61 34.93
N TRP A 143 11.38 -1.29 35.14
CA TRP A 143 12.58 -0.47 34.98
C TRP A 143 13.12 -0.24 36.39
N GLY A 144 13.77 -1.27 36.91
CA GLY A 144 14.66 -1.14 38.05
C GLY A 144 15.71 -0.06 37.78
N GLU A 145 15.83 0.85 38.73
CA GLU A 145 16.82 1.91 38.83
C GLU A 145 18.23 1.36 38.58
N ALA A 146 18.96 1.98 37.64
CA ALA A 146 20.39 1.84 37.53
C ALA A 146 21.02 3.17 37.96
N ASP A 147 21.40 3.23 39.23
CA ASP A 147 22.37 4.19 39.77
C ASP A 147 23.72 4.02 39.07
N TRP A 148 24.11 4.95 38.20
CA TRP A 148 25.51 5.31 37.90
C TRP A 148 25.60 6.76 37.41
#